data_AF-A0A3C0BNA1-F1
#
_entry.id   AF-A0A3C0BNA1-F1
#
_cell.length_a   1.000
_cell.length_b   1.000
_cell.length_c   1.000
_cell.angle_alpha   90.00
_cell.angle_beta   90.00
_cell.angle_gamma   90.00
#
_symmetry.space_group_name_H-M   'P 1'
#
loop_
_entity.id
_entity.type
_entity.pdbx_description
1 polymer ?
#
loop_
_entity_poly.entity_id
_entity_poly.type
_entity_poly.pdbx_seq_one_letter_code
_entity_poly.pdbx_strand_id
1 'polypeptide(L)'
;MSVYNYRSFKVDFYEENSDNKDMSDGQNFTNELESALTAKTEWFNTVSFPDMLDNYRLLHTCVKNLYELLVERSLIKPDPYKLDKKISKITVPDDSPFIETERATVMGARFSDYETMLDFVCTYFKFSVGHIDIMQIRKLVELNNCIDWTHFSANNSKTNTRSLAELINEARSHSEQMALSLINDSINKSAQAVTSINALLKELTDFQREVYKGQLRKDLFEHPSFNKVQALRSTADEANEIKRLYPEVMGK
;
A
#
# COMPACT_ATOMS: atom_id res chain seq x y z
N MET A 1 -24.28 -16.69 -5.92
CA MET A 1 -23.32 -15.57 -5.98
C MET A 1 -24.11 -14.28 -5.96
N SER A 2 -24.23 -13.65 -4.80
CA SER A 2 -24.94 -12.37 -4.64
C SER A 2 -23.92 -11.28 -4.40
N VAL A 3 -23.92 -10.29 -5.29
CA VAL A 3 -23.03 -9.12 -5.28
C VAL A 3 -23.64 -8.10 -4.32
N TYR A 4 -23.02 -7.90 -3.14
CA TYR A 4 -23.44 -6.84 -2.23
C TYR A 4 -22.98 -5.48 -2.75
N ASN A 5 -23.97 -4.70 -3.17
CA ASN A 5 -23.84 -3.37 -3.74
C ASN A 5 -23.65 -2.33 -2.60
N TYR A 6 -22.41 -1.89 -2.37
CA TYR A 6 -22.00 -1.01 -1.26
C TYR A 6 -22.36 0.48 -1.43
N ARG A 7 -23.46 0.82 -2.12
CA ARG A 7 -23.71 2.20 -2.56
C ARG A 7 -24.93 2.94 -1.98
N SER A 8 -25.59 2.45 -0.93
CA SER A 8 -26.83 3.10 -0.45
C SER A 8 -26.99 3.30 1.06
N PHE A 9 -25.91 3.45 1.83
CA PHE A 9 -26.03 3.64 3.29
C PHE A 9 -26.29 5.09 3.75
N LYS A 10 -26.61 6.03 2.85
CA LYS A 10 -26.56 7.48 3.16
C LYS A 10 -27.90 8.22 3.18
N VAL A 11 -29.05 7.58 2.94
CA VAL A 11 -30.30 8.34 2.70
C VAL A 11 -31.48 8.01 3.63
N ASP A 12 -31.57 6.84 4.26
CA ASP A 12 -32.85 6.44 4.89
C ASP A 12 -32.95 6.65 6.42
N PHE A 13 -32.03 7.38 7.06
CA PHE A 13 -31.99 7.47 8.53
C PHE A 13 -32.64 8.72 9.15
N TYR A 14 -33.22 9.63 8.36
CA TYR A 14 -33.70 10.94 8.86
C TYR A 14 -35.22 11.13 8.93
N GLU A 15 -36.05 10.16 8.57
CA GLU A 15 -37.50 10.30 8.66
C GLU A 15 -38.12 9.16 9.47
N GLU A 16 -38.15 9.34 10.80
CA GLU A 16 -39.33 9.13 11.67
C GLU A 16 -38.95 8.88 13.14
N ASN A 17 -39.73 9.56 14.00
CA ASN A 17 -39.85 9.43 15.45
C ASN A 17 -38.93 10.33 16.30
N SER A 18 -39.35 11.60 16.38
CA SER A 18 -39.05 12.53 17.46
C SER A 18 -39.85 12.19 18.71
N ASP A 19 -39.17 11.63 19.70
CA ASP A 19 -39.37 11.82 21.15
C ASP A 19 -38.87 10.56 21.87
N ASN A 20 -37.79 10.72 22.63
CA ASN A 20 -37.13 9.73 23.48
C ASN A 20 -36.05 8.80 22.85
N LYS A 21 -35.26 9.29 21.87
CA LYS A 21 -34.26 8.50 21.10
C LYS A 21 -32.76 8.74 21.41
N ASP A 22 -32.39 9.69 22.27
CA ASP A 22 -31.04 10.29 22.18
C ASP A 22 -29.87 9.62 22.94
N MET A 23 -30.10 8.62 23.81
CA MET A 23 -29.00 7.88 24.46
C MET A 23 -28.79 6.47 23.89
N SER A 24 -29.87 5.80 23.50
CA SER A 24 -29.80 4.48 22.85
C SER A 24 -29.04 4.60 21.53
N ASP A 25 -29.36 5.60 20.72
CA ASP A 25 -28.91 5.65 19.33
C ASP A 25 -27.42 6.02 19.19
N GLY A 26 -26.89 6.92 20.04
CA GLY A 26 -25.46 7.27 20.04
C GLY A 26 -24.55 6.18 20.59
N GLN A 27 -25.01 5.44 21.61
CA GLN A 27 -24.28 4.31 22.18
C GLN A 27 -24.33 3.09 21.24
N ASN A 28 -25.48 2.88 20.57
CA ASN A 28 -25.62 1.88 19.51
C ASN A 28 -24.70 2.21 18.32
N PHE A 29 -24.66 3.46 17.87
CA PHE A 29 -23.77 3.88 16.77
C PHE A 29 -22.29 3.62 17.08
N THR A 30 -21.84 3.92 18.30
CA THR A 30 -20.43 3.70 18.70
C THR A 30 -20.09 2.21 18.71
N ASN A 31 -20.97 1.37 19.26
CA ASN A 31 -20.80 -0.08 19.28
C ASN A 31 -20.83 -0.68 17.86
N GLU A 32 -21.72 -0.19 17.00
CA GLU A 32 -21.80 -0.59 15.59
C GLU A 32 -20.54 -0.19 14.82
N LEU A 33 -20.01 1.01 15.05
CA LEU A 33 -18.77 1.49 14.47
C LEU A 33 -17.57 0.64 14.89
N GLU A 34 -17.41 0.36 16.19
CA GLU A 34 -16.33 -0.50 16.70
C GLU A 34 -16.43 -1.92 16.11
N SER A 35 -17.64 -2.47 16.01
CA SER A 35 -17.89 -3.78 15.40
C SER A 35 -17.54 -3.78 13.91
N ALA A 36 -17.91 -2.74 13.17
CA ALA A 36 -17.60 -2.59 11.75
C ALA A 36 -16.10 -2.43 11.49
N LEU A 37 -15.40 -1.63 12.30
CA LEU A 37 -13.95 -1.45 12.23
C LEU A 37 -13.22 -2.77 12.53
N THR A 38 -13.68 -3.52 13.52
CA THR A 38 -13.14 -4.84 13.87
C THR A 38 -13.34 -5.83 12.73
N ALA A 39 -14.57 -5.92 12.19
CA ALA A 39 -14.88 -6.81 11.08
C ALA A 39 -14.06 -6.49 9.82
N LYS A 40 -13.92 -5.20 9.48
CA LYS A 40 -13.13 -4.77 8.32
C LYS A 40 -11.62 -4.98 8.55
N THR A 41 -11.13 -4.83 9.78
CA THR A 41 -9.76 -5.16 10.15
C THR A 41 -9.48 -6.65 9.93
N GLU A 42 -10.38 -7.51 10.38
CA GLU A 42 -10.27 -8.96 10.20
C GLU A 42 -10.31 -9.34 8.72
N TRP A 43 -11.21 -8.72 7.94
CA TRP A 43 -11.26 -8.91 6.50
C TRP A 43 -9.95 -8.50 5.81
N PHE A 44 -9.32 -7.39 6.22
CA PHE A 44 -8.01 -7.02 5.68
C PHE A 44 -6.96 -8.09 6.00
N ASN A 45 -6.90 -8.54 7.26
CA ASN A 45 -5.90 -9.51 7.71
C ASN A 45 -6.06 -10.90 7.08
N THR A 46 -7.29 -11.33 6.81
CA THR A 46 -7.60 -12.69 6.37
C THR A 46 -7.85 -12.82 4.87
N VAL A 47 -8.20 -11.73 4.18
CA VAL A 47 -8.57 -11.74 2.75
C VAL A 47 -7.67 -10.82 1.95
N SER A 48 -7.68 -9.52 2.26
CA SER A 48 -7.02 -8.52 1.43
C SER A 48 -5.49 -8.62 1.46
N PHE A 49 -4.89 -8.81 2.64
CA PHE A 49 -3.44 -8.89 2.78
C PHE A 49 -2.83 -10.17 2.22
N PRO A 50 -3.42 -11.37 2.39
CA PRO A 50 -2.98 -12.55 1.66
C PRO A 50 -2.96 -12.32 0.14
N ASP A 51 -4.00 -11.72 -0.43
CA ASP A 51 -4.04 -11.37 -1.86
C ASP A 51 -2.96 -10.34 -2.25
N MET A 52 -2.77 -9.30 -1.44
CA MET A 52 -1.70 -8.31 -1.67
C MET A 52 -0.31 -8.97 -1.63
N LEU A 53 -0.07 -9.88 -0.68
CA LEU A 53 1.18 -10.63 -0.56
C LEU A 53 1.40 -11.55 -1.77
N ASP A 54 0.36 -12.22 -2.26
CA ASP A 54 0.47 -13.07 -3.45
C ASP A 54 0.79 -12.26 -4.71
N ASN A 55 0.23 -11.04 -4.84
CA ASN A 55 0.63 -10.11 -5.90
C ASN A 55 2.09 -9.65 -5.74
N TYR A 56 2.58 -9.41 -4.53
CA TYR A 56 3.99 -9.09 -4.30
C TYR A 56 4.91 -10.26 -4.65
N ARG A 57 4.53 -11.50 -4.34
CA ARG A 57 5.28 -12.71 -4.72
C ARG A 57 5.31 -12.91 -6.24
N LEU A 58 4.21 -12.63 -6.92
CA LEU A 58 4.15 -12.64 -8.38
C LEU A 58 5.11 -11.61 -8.97
N LEU A 59 5.04 -10.36 -8.49
CA LEU A 59 5.94 -9.29 -8.91
C LEU A 59 7.41 -9.65 -8.67
N HIS A 60 7.73 -10.18 -7.48
CA HIS A 60 9.08 -10.62 -7.13
C HIS A 60 9.59 -11.70 -8.08
N THR A 61 8.76 -12.71 -8.38
CA THR A 61 9.11 -13.78 -9.33
C THR A 61 9.40 -13.22 -10.72
N CYS A 62 8.55 -12.33 -11.24
CA CYS A 62 8.76 -11.70 -12.54
C CYS A 62 10.04 -10.86 -12.58
N VAL A 63 10.29 -10.07 -11.54
CA VAL A 63 11.49 -9.23 -11.41
C VAL A 63 12.76 -10.09 -11.33
N LYS A 64 12.74 -11.15 -10.53
CA LYS A 64 13.85 -12.09 -10.41
C LYS A 64 14.17 -12.76 -11.75
N ASN A 65 13.17 -13.23 -12.48
CA ASN A 65 13.36 -13.82 -13.81
C ASN A 65 14.03 -12.84 -14.79
N LEU A 66 13.60 -11.57 -14.78
CA LEU A 66 14.20 -10.53 -15.62
C LEU A 66 15.64 -10.22 -15.20
N TYR A 67 15.91 -10.16 -13.88
CA TYR A 67 17.25 -9.93 -13.36
C TYR A 67 18.20 -11.05 -13.76
N GLU A 68 17.82 -12.31 -13.54
CA GLU A 68 18.62 -13.49 -13.89
C GLU A 68 18.91 -13.54 -15.39
N LEU A 69 17.90 -13.27 -16.23
CA LEU A 69 18.07 -13.19 -17.69
C LEU A 69 19.09 -12.13 -18.11
N LEU A 70 19.03 -10.92 -17.52
CA LEU A 70 19.95 -9.84 -17.84
C LEU A 70 21.38 -10.15 -17.38
N VAL A 71 21.54 -10.84 -16.25
CA VAL A 71 22.83 -11.33 -15.76
C VAL A 71 23.39 -12.41 -16.69
N GLU A 72 22.60 -13.41 -17.05
CA GLU A 72 23.01 -14.51 -17.94
C GLU A 72 23.51 -13.98 -19.29
N ARG A 73 22.88 -12.91 -19.77
CA ARG A 73 23.26 -12.22 -21.02
C ARG A 73 24.36 -11.18 -20.87
N SER A 74 24.93 -11.01 -19.68
CA SER A 74 25.96 -10.01 -19.38
C SER A 74 25.55 -8.57 -19.70
N LEU A 75 24.24 -8.27 -19.69
CA LEU A 75 23.71 -6.92 -19.92
C LEU A 75 23.76 -6.05 -18.65
N ILE A 76 23.77 -6.69 -17.48
CA ILE A 76 24.01 -6.05 -16.19
C ILE A 76 25.11 -6.79 -15.44
N LYS A 77 25.81 -6.07 -14.55
CA LYS A 77 26.75 -6.68 -13.62
C LYS A 77 26.02 -7.12 -12.36
N PRO A 78 26.19 -8.37 -11.89
CA PRO A 78 25.67 -8.81 -10.61
C PRO A 78 26.18 -7.91 -9.48
N ASP A 79 25.31 -7.62 -8.51
CA ASP A 79 25.69 -6.87 -7.32
C ASP A 79 26.56 -7.74 -6.39
N PRO A 80 27.87 -7.41 -6.21
CA PRO A 80 28.76 -8.21 -5.39
C PRO A 80 28.42 -8.15 -3.89
N TYR A 81 27.66 -7.16 -3.44
CA TYR A 81 27.35 -6.93 -2.04
C TYR A 81 25.94 -7.39 -1.65
N LYS A 82 25.22 -8.07 -2.56
CA LYS A 82 23.82 -8.46 -2.34
C LYS A 82 23.61 -9.23 -1.03
N LEU A 83 24.51 -10.15 -0.70
CA LEU A 83 24.42 -11.00 0.50
C LEU A 83 24.76 -10.26 1.81
N ASP A 84 25.51 -9.15 1.73
CA ASP A 84 25.96 -8.39 2.89
C ASP A 84 24.95 -7.32 3.34
N LYS A 85 23.89 -7.08 2.54
CA LYS A 85 22.89 -6.04 2.79
C LYS A 85 21.96 -6.46 3.94
N LYS A 86 22.04 -5.72 5.06
CA LYS A 86 21.08 -5.84 6.17
C LYS A 86 19.84 -5.01 5.87
N ILE A 87 18.74 -5.66 5.52
CA ILE A 87 17.46 -5.01 5.27
C ILE A 87 16.56 -5.15 6.49
N SER A 88 16.12 -4.02 7.02
CA SER A 88 15.20 -3.97 8.17
C SER A 88 13.98 -3.08 7.93
N LYS A 89 13.98 -2.34 6.83
CA LYS A 89 12.93 -1.39 6.46
C LYS A 89 12.85 -1.28 4.94
N ILE A 90 11.68 -0.89 4.46
CA ILE A 90 11.47 -0.60 3.05
C ILE A 90 12.31 0.62 2.66
N THR A 91 13.15 0.46 1.63
CA THR A 91 13.90 1.52 0.97
C THR A 91 13.75 1.38 -0.53
N VAL A 92 13.73 2.50 -1.24
CA VAL A 92 13.65 2.50 -2.70
C VAL A 92 15.04 2.70 -3.30
N PRO A 93 15.37 2.02 -4.41
CA PRO A 93 16.57 2.31 -5.17
C PRO A 93 16.60 3.78 -5.64
N ASP A 94 17.81 4.32 -5.80
CA ASP A 94 18.02 5.65 -6.39
C ASP A 94 17.50 5.71 -7.84
N ASP A 95 16.99 6.86 -8.28
CA ASP A 95 16.51 7.11 -9.66
C ASP A 95 17.28 8.26 -10.34
N SER A 96 18.37 8.72 -9.73
CA SER A 96 19.21 9.78 -10.27
C SER A 96 19.75 9.41 -11.66
N PRO A 97 19.87 10.36 -12.60
CA PRO A 97 20.50 10.12 -13.89
C PRO A 97 21.94 9.62 -13.75
N PHE A 98 22.36 8.78 -14.68
CA PHE A 98 23.74 8.29 -14.79
C PHE A 98 24.17 8.31 -16.25
N ILE A 99 25.47 8.20 -16.50
CA ILE A 99 26.01 8.16 -17.87
C ILE A 99 25.89 6.76 -18.47
N GLU A 100 25.71 6.71 -19.79
CA GLU A 100 25.42 5.47 -20.52
C GLU A 100 26.47 4.36 -20.32
N THR A 101 27.75 4.72 -20.25
CA THR A 101 28.86 3.78 -20.02
C THR A 101 28.79 3.05 -18.68
N GLU A 102 28.07 3.61 -17.70
CA GLU A 102 27.90 3.02 -16.38
C GLU A 102 26.60 2.23 -16.24
N ARG A 103 25.71 2.25 -17.24
CA ARG A 103 24.35 1.67 -17.19
C ARG A 103 24.33 0.24 -16.68
N ALA A 104 25.15 -0.64 -17.24
CA ALA A 104 25.19 -2.05 -16.84
C ALA A 104 25.57 -2.26 -15.35
N THR A 105 26.38 -1.35 -14.79
CA THR A 105 26.80 -1.41 -13.38
C THR A 105 25.75 -0.78 -12.47
N VAL A 106 25.29 0.42 -12.80
CA VAL A 106 24.30 1.16 -11.99
C VAL A 106 22.95 0.45 -11.98
N MET A 107 22.45 0.02 -13.15
CA MET A 107 21.20 -0.74 -13.22
C MET A 107 21.33 -2.13 -12.62
N GLY A 108 22.50 -2.78 -12.72
CA GLY A 108 22.75 -4.04 -12.03
C GLY A 108 22.53 -3.92 -10.52
N ALA A 109 23.14 -2.90 -9.90
CA ALA A 109 22.97 -2.61 -8.49
C ALA A 109 21.52 -2.20 -8.14
N ARG A 110 20.94 -1.23 -8.85
CA ARG A 110 19.58 -0.74 -8.56
C ARG A 110 18.51 -1.80 -8.74
N PHE A 111 18.63 -2.64 -9.77
CA PHE A 111 17.66 -3.70 -10.03
C PHE A 111 17.81 -4.86 -9.03
N SER A 112 19.05 -5.17 -8.61
CA SER A 112 19.30 -6.07 -7.48
C SER A 112 18.70 -5.53 -6.18
N ASP A 113 18.85 -4.24 -5.89
CA ASP A 113 18.23 -3.60 -4.71
C ASP A 113 16.72 -3.68 -4.74
N TYR A 114 16.12 -3.42 -5.90
CA TYR A 114 14.68 -3.54 -6.09
C TYR A 114 14.18 -4.97 -5.84
N GLU A 115 14.84 -5.96 -6.45
CA GLU A 115 14.50 -7.38 -6.28
C GLU A 115 14.66 -7.83 -4.83
N THR A 116 15.74 -7.45 -4.16
CA THR A 116 15.99 -7.80 -2.76
C THR A 116 14.95 -7.14 -1.83
N MET A 117 14.50 -5.92 -2.16
CA MET A 117 13.44 -5.26 -1.39
C MET A 117 12.08 -5.94 -1.57
N LEU A 118 11.78 -6.44 -2.77
CA LEU A 118 10.57 -7.24 -3.00
C LEU A 118 10.62 -8.57 -2.22
N ASP A 119 11.77 -9.24 -2.17
CA ASP A 119 11.96 -10.43 -1.34
C ASP A 119 11.74 -10.11 0.16
N PHE A 120 12.30 -8.99 0.63
CA PHE A 120 12.07 -8.52 2.00
C PHE A 120 10.57 -8.33 2.30
N VAL A 121 9.84 -7.69 1.38
CA VAL A 121 8.39 -7.54 1.51
C VAL A 121 7.68 -8.89 1.55
N CYS A 122 8.09 -9.85 0.72
CA CYS A 122 7.44 -11.17 0.66
C CYS A 122 7.72 -12.04 1.90
N THR A 123 8.90 -11.89 2.50
CA THR A 123 9.45 -12.86 3.46
C THR A 123 9.44 -12.34 4.90
N TYR A 124 9.68 -11.04 5.11
CA TYR A 124 9.91 -10.48 6.45
C TYR A 124 8.93 -9.37 6.83
N PHE A 125 8.31 -8.69 5.87
CA PHE A 125 7.37 -7.62 6.16
C PHE A 125 6.04 -8.16 6.73
N LYS A 126 5.57 -7.58 7.83
CA LYS A 126 4.36 -8.06 8.51
C LYS A 126 3.11 -7.41 7.90
N PHE A 127 2.27 -8.22 7.27
CA PHE A 127 0.99 -7.74 6.75
C PHE A 127 -0.11 -7.80 7.83
N SER A 128 -0.40 -6.66 8.45
CA SER A 128 -1.51 -6.50 9.38
C SER A 128 -1.91 -5.04 9.51
N VAL A 129 -3.18 -4.75 9.79
CA VAL A 129 -3.69 -3.36 9.88
C VAL A 129 -2.94 -2.59 10.97
N GLY A 130 -2.62 -3.25 12.10
CA GLY A 130 -1.87 -2.62 13.19
C GLY A 130 -0.38 -2.37 12.90
N HIS A 131 0.18 -2.96 11.83
CA HIS A 131 1.58 -2.73 11.43
C HIS A 131 1.71 -1.78 10.24
N ILE A 132 0.80 -1.91 9.25
CA ILE A 132 0.85 -1.12 8.02
C ILE A 132 0.16 0.24 8.25
N ASP A 133 0.90 1.18 8.82
CA ASP A 133 0.45 2.57 8.96
C ASP A 133 0.55 3.36 7.63
N ILE A 134 0.09 4.61 7.64
CA ILE A 134 0.14 5.52 6.47
C ILE A 134 1.57 5.72 5.94
N MET A 135 2.60 5.68 6.80
CA MET A 135 3.99 5.82 6.35
C MET A 135 4.47 4.56 5.63
N GLN A 136 4.12 3.37 6.12
CA GLN A 136 4.44 2.11 5.44
C GLN A 136 3.71 2.00 4.10
N ILE A 137 2.45 2.43 4.04
CA ILE A 137 1.71 2.49 2.77
C ILE A 137 2.45 3.35 1.76
N ARG A 138 2.91 4.55 2.16
CA ARG A 138 3.67 5.43 1.27
C ARG A 138 4.94 4.76 0.75
N LYS A 139 5.70 4.08 1.62
CA LYS A 139 6.92 3.37 1.21
C LYS A 139 6.64 2.21 0.25
N LEU A 140 5.55 1.46 0.46
CA LEU A 140 5.13 0.41 -0.47
C LEU A 140 4.74 1.01 -1.83
N VAL A 141 4.01 2.13 -1.84
CA VAL A 141 3.69 2.85 -3.09
C VAL A 141 4.96 3.38 -3.77
N GLU A 142 5.91 3.94 -3.03
CA GLU A 142 7.20 4.40 -3.57
C GLU A 142 7.98 3.23 -4.18
N LEU A 143 8.06 2.08 -3.49
CA LEU A 143 8.70 0.86 -4.00
C LEU A 143 8.04 0.40 -5.30
N ASN A 144 6.71 0.28 -5.33
CA ASN A 144 5.96 -0.12 -6.52
C ASN A 144 6.18 0.82 -7.71
N ASN A 145 6.51 2.08 -7.43
CA ASN A 145 6.77 3.12 -8.42
C ASN A 145 8.24 3.23 -8.85
N CYS A 146 9.16 2.41 -8.31
CA CYS A 146 10.57 2.42 -8.70
C CYS A 146 10.74 2.11 -10.19
N ILE A 147 9.94 1.18 -10.71
CA ILE A 147 9.81 0.88 -12.13
C ILE A 147 8.35 1.07 -12.53
N ASP A 148 8.09 1.86 -13.56
CA ASP A 148 6.75 2.00 -14.12
C ASP A 148 6.44 0.81 -15.04
N TRP A 149 5.98 -0.29 -14.42
CA TRP A 149 5.60 -1.51 -15.13
C TRP A 149 4.37 -1.30 -16.03
N THR A 150 3.50 -0.35 -15.69
CA THR A 150 2.30 -0.04 -16.48
C THR A 150 2.60 0.70 -17.79
N HIS A 151 3.60 1.58 -17.77
CA HIS A 151 4.08 2.33 -18.94
C HIS A 151 5.56 2.03 -19.19
N PHE A 152 5.89 0.74 -19.24
CA PHE A 152 7.26 0.26 -19.38
C PHE A 152 7.81 0.54 -20.79
N SER A 153 8.73 1.51 -20.89
CA SER A 153 9.25 1.99 -22.17
C SER A 153 10.59 2.72 -22.01
N ALA A 154 11.42 2.68 -23.05
CA ALA A 154 12.65 3.47 -23.16
C ALA A 154 12.39 4.99 -23.28
N ASN A 155 11.15 5.41 -23.50
CA ASN A 155 10.77 6.83 -23.51
C ASN A 155 10.21 7.31 -22.16
N ASN A 156 10.24 6.48 -21.12
CA ASN A 156 9.73 6.86 -19.80
C ASN A 156 10.60 7.97 -19.17
N SER A 157 9.98 8.87 -18.39
CA SER A 157 10.68 9.97 -17.73
C SER A 157 11.54 9.50 -16.55
N LYS A 158 11.22 8.36 -15.92
CA LYS A 158 12.01 7.75 -14.84
C LYS A 158 13.24 7.07 -15.39
N THR A 159 14.40 7.37 -14.81
CA THR A 159 15.69 6.85 -15.26
C THR A 159 15.70 5.33 -15.21
N ASN A 160 15.30 4.74 -14.09
CA ASN A 160 15.32 3.29 -13.88
C ASN A 160 14.41 2.55 -14.86
N THR A 161 13.23 3.12 -15.17
CA THR A 161 12.29 2.49 -16.13
C THR A 161 12.84 2.53 -17.54
N ARG A 162 13.32 3.71 -17.98
CA ARG A 162 13.92 3.86 -19.31
C ARG A 162 15.10 2.94 -19.51
N SER A 163 16.06 2.96 -18.58
CA SER A 163 17.29 2.19 -18.72
C SER A 163 17.05 0.69 -18.61
N LEU A 164 16.12 0.24 -17.77
CA LEU A 164 15.71 -1.18 -17.76
C LEU A 164 15.04 -1.56 -19.08
N ALA A 165 14.19 -0.71 -19.66
CA ALA A 165 13.54 -0.98 -20.94
C ALA A 165 14.54 -1.07 -22.10
N GLU A 166 15.59 -0.24 -22.12
CA GLU A 166 16.68 -0.35 -23.08
C GLU A 166 17.42 -1.68 -22.96
N LEU A 167 17.80 -2.08 -21.74
CA LEU A 167 18.44 -3.38 -21.47
C LEU A 167 17.55 -4.56 -21.88
N ILE A 168 16.25 -4.47 -21.65
CA ILE A 168 15.30 -5.49 -22.08
C ILE A 168 15.16 -5.54 -23.61
N ASN A 169 15.20 -4.40 -24.29
CA ASN A 169 15.18 -4.36 -25.76
C ASN A 169 16.45 -4.99 -26.35
N GLU A 170 17.60 -4.74 -25.73
CA GLU A 170 18.86 -5.43 -26.08
C GLU A 170 18.76 -6.93 -25.81
N ALA A 171 18.16 -7.34 -24.68
CA ALA A 171 17.90 -8.75 -24.41
C ALA A 171 16.96 -9.38 -25.43
N ARG A 172 16.00 -8.64 -26.00
CA ARG A 172 15.11 -9.18 -27.05
C ARG A 172 15.84 -9.44 -28.36
N SER A 173 16.84 -8.64 -28.70
CA SER A 173 17.67 -8.85 -29.89
C SER A 173 18.36 -10.21 -29.80
N HIS A 174 18.05 -11.09 -30.75
CA HIS A 174 18.59 -12.47 -30.82
C HIS A 174 18.11 -13.42 -29.71
N SER A 175 17.00 -13.11 -29.03
CA SER A 175 16.36 -14.07 -28.11
C SER A 175 15.63 -15.21 -28.83
N GLU A 176 15.75 -16.42 -28.28
CA GLU A 176 14.87 -17.52 -28.63
C GLU A 176 13.41 -17.23 -28.21
N GLN A 177 12.45 -17.90 -28.86
CA GLN A 177 11.02 -17.65 -28.65
C GLN A 177 10.59 -17.85 -27.19
N MET A 178 11.18 -18.82 -26.49
CA MET A 178 10.92 -19.06 -25.07
C MET A 178 11.34 -17.87 -24.19
N ALA A 179 12.53 -17.31 -24.41
CA ALA A 179 13.03 -16.15 -23.69
C ALA A 179 12.18 -14.90 -23.98
N LEU A 180 11.74 -14.70 -25.23
CA LEU A 180 10.82 -13.62 -25.58
C LEU A 180 9.48 -13.73 -24.84
N SER A 181 8.92 -14.95 -24.75
CA SER A 181 7.69 -15.20 -23.99
C SER A 181 7.87 -14.89 -22.50
N LEU A 182 8.98 -15.34 -21.90
CA LEU A 182 9.30 -15.07 -20.50
C LEU A 182 9.40 -13.57 -20.20
N ILE A 183 10.09 -12.80 -21.06
CA ILE A 183 10.22 -11.35 -20.94
C ILE A 183 8.84 -10.69 -20.95
N ASN A 184 8.02 -11.01 -21.95
CA ASN A 184 6.71 -10.38 -22.14
C ASN A 184 5.76 -10.73 -21.00
N ASP A 185 5.72 -12.00 -20.58
CA ASP A 185 4.92 -12.44 -19.45
C ASP A 185 5.35 -11.75 -18.15
N SER A 186 6.66 -11.63 -17.92
CA SER A 186 7.19 -10.99 -16.71
C SER A 186 6.81 -9.51 -16.65
N ILE A 187 6.89 -8.77 -17.75
CA ILE A 187 6.47 -7.36 -17.80
C ILE A 187 4.96 -7.23 -17.59
N ASN A 188 4.16 -8.02 -18.32
CA ASN A 188 2.70 -7.94 -18.24
C ASN A 188 2.17 -8.32 -16.86
N LYS A 189 2.69 -9.40 -16.26
CA LYS A 189 2.32 -9.83 -14.91
C LYS A 189 2.81 -8.85 -13.85
N SER A 190 3.98 -8.23 -14.03
CA SER A 190 4.43 -7.15 -13.13
C SER A 190 3.48 -5.96 -13.15
N ALA A 191 3.01 -5.55 -14.34
CA ALA A 191 2.04 -4.46 -14.48
C ALA A 191 0.70 -4.77 -13.81
N GLN A 192 0.20 -6.01 -13.99
CA GLN A 192 -1.02 -6.49 -13.33
C GLN A 192 -0.86 -6.50 -11.81
N ALA A 193 0.21 -7.11 -11.30
CA ALA A 193 0.48 -7.21 -9.87
C ALA A 193 0.56 -5.81 -9.22
N VAL A 194 1.33 -4.88 -9.80
CA VAL A 194 1.46 -3.51 -9.27
C VAL A 194 0.13 -2.76 -9.27
N THR A 195 -0.69 -2.95 -10.31
CA THR A 195 -2.03 -2.35 -10.37
C THR A 195 -2.92 -2.85 -9.25
N SER A 196 -2.95 -4.18 -9.03
CA SER A 196 -3.70 -4.81 -7.93
C SER A 196 -3.22 -4.33 -6.56
N ILE A 197 -1.90 -4.36 -6.33
CA ILE A 197 -1.30 -3.90 -5.07
C ILE A 197 -1.67 -2.44 -4.79
N ASN A 198 -1.52 -1.54 -5.76
CA ASN A 198 -1.82 -0.12 -5.57
C ASN A 198 -3.31 0.14 -5.32
N ALA A 199 -4.21 -0.67 -5.90
CA ALA A 199 -5.63 -0.59 -5.60
C ALA A 199 -5.93 -0.98 -4.14
N LEU A 200 -5.33 -2.07 -3.65
CA LEU A 200 -5.47 -2.51 -2.26
C LEU A 200 -4.85 -1.52 -1.26
N LEU A 201 -3.68 -0.95 -1.58
CA LEU A 201 -3.04 0.09 -0.76
C LEU A 201 -3.88 1.37 -0.68
N LYS A 202 -4.61 1.71 -1.75
CA LYS A 202 -5.57 2.82 -1.74
C LYS A 202 -6.74 2.54 -0.80
N GLU A 203 -7.34 1.36 -0.91
CA GLU A 203 -8.42 0.95 0.00
C GLU A 203 -7.95 0.94 1.47
N LEU A 204 -6.75 0.42 1.72
CA LEU A 204 -6.14 0.42 3.04
C LEU A 204 -5.89 1.84 3.56
N THR A 205 -5.47 2.77 2.70
CA THR A 205 -5.28 4.18 3.09
C THR A 205 -6.57 4.80 3.60
N ASP A 206 -7.68 4.56 2.89
CA ASP A 206 -8.99 5.06 3.30
C ASP A 206 -9.44 4.39 4.60
N PHE A 207 -9.20 3.08 4.75
CA PHE A 207 -9.52 2.36 5.97
C PHE A 207 -8.69 2.81 7.18
N GLN A 208 -7.40 3.05 7.02
CA GLN A 208 -6.53 3.56 8.10
C GLN A 208 -7.00 4.92 8.63
N ARG A 209 -7.58 5.77 7.77
CA ARG A 209 -8.19 7.02 8.21
C ARG A 209 -9.43 6.79 9.07
N GLU A 210 -10.24 5.78 8.74
CA GLU A 210 -11.42 5.44 9.55
C GLU A 210 -11.03 4.79 10.87
N VAL A 211 -10.01 3.92 10.90
CA VAL A 211 -9.44 3.38 12.14
C VAL A 211 -8.94 4.51 13.04
N TYR A 212 -8.20 5.47 12.49
CA TYR A 212 -7.72 6.64 13.23
C TYR A 212 -8.88 7.49 13.79
N LYS A 213 -9.91 7.78 12.99
CA LYS A 213 -11.10 8.52 13.45
C LYS A 213 -11.86 7.77 14.54
N GLY A 214 -11.98 6.45 14.41
CA GLY A 214 -12.61 5.58 15.42
C GLY A 214 -11.86 5.65 16.75
N GLN A 215 -10.54 5.46 16.71
CA GLN A 215 -9.69 5.53 17.89
C GLN A 215 -9.78 6.91 18.56
N LEU A 216 -9.68 7.99 17.78
CA LEU A 216 -9.81 9.35 18.30
C LEU A 216 -11.16 9.60 18.99
N ARG A 217 -12.27 9.11 18.42
CA ARG A 217 -13.59 9.24 19.06
C ARG A 217 -13.65 8.51 20.39
N LYS A 218 -13.10 7.31 20.44
CA LYS A 218 -13.00 6.53 21.67
C LYS A 218 -12.21 7.29 22.73
N ASP A 219 -11.00 7.74 22.38
CA ASP A 219 -10.12 8.47 23.29
C ASP A 219 -10.76 9.77 23.81
N LEU A 220 -11.51 10.49 22.95
CA LEU A 220 -12.24 11.71 23.32
C LEU A 220 -13.42 11.44 24.27
N PHE A 221 -14.29 10.49 23.93
CA PHE A 221 -15.53 10.25 24.67
C PHE A 221 -15.34 9.46 25.97
N GLU A 222 -14.23 8.72 26.07
CA GLU A 222 -13.79 8.04 27.28
C GLU A 222 -12.89 8.94 28.16
N HIS A 223 -12.47 10.12 27.66
CA HIS A 223 -11.64 11.04 28.44
C HIS A 223 -12.37 11.51 29.72
N PRO A 224 -11.72 11.49 30.90
CA PRO A 224 -12.37 11.86 32.16
C PRO A 224 -12.94 13.29 32.17
N SER A 225 -12.29 14.19 31.44
CA SER A 225 -12.68 15.60 31.33
C SER A 225 -13.78 15.84 30.28
N PHE A 226 -14.28 14.79 29.59
CA PHE A 226 -15.37 14.90 28.61
C PHE A 226 -16.72 15.06 29.29
N ASN A 227 -17.30 16.25 29.16
CA ASN A 227 -18.59 16.59 29.74
C ASN A 227 -19.74 16.07 28.88
N LYS A 228 -20.09 14.78 29.09
CA LYS A 228 -21.20 14.12 28.41
C LYS A 228 -22.52 14.88 28.57
N VAL A 229 -22.77 15.47 29.75
CA VAL A 229 -24.01 16.20 30.04
C VAL A 229 -24.14 17.48 29.20
N GLN A 230 -23.02 18.15 28.92
CA GLN A 230 -23.00 19.33 28.06
C GLN A 230 -23.06 18.96 26.59
N ALA A 231 -22.31 17.93 26.17
CA ALA A 231 -22.28 17.46 24.78
C ALA A 231 -23.66 16.98 24.29
N LEU A 232 -24.47 16.38 25.16
CA LEU A 232 -25.82 15.87 24.84
C LEU A 232 -26.89 16.95 24.64
N ARG A 233 -26.57 18.24 24.85
CA ARG A 233 -27.57 19.32 24.74
C ARG A 233 -27.90 19.68 23.29
N SER A 234 -26.90 19.60 22.42
CA SER A 234 -27.04 19.84 20.98
C SER A 234 -25.81 19.36 20.23
N THR A 235 -25.94 19.12 18.93
CA THR A 235 -24.81 18.82 18.03
C THR A 235 -23.74 19.92 18.04
N ALA A 236 -24.13 21.17 18.28
CA ALA A 236 -23.19 22.29 18.42
C ALA A 236 -22.39 22.21 19.72
N ASP A 237 -23.03 21.83 20.83
CA ASP A 237 -22.37 21.68 22.14
C ASP A 237 -21.44 20.47 22.15
N GLU A 238 -21.82 19.35 21.51
CA GLU A 238 -20.94 18.20 21.28
C GLU A 238 -19.69 18.61 20.48
N ALA A 239 -19.87 19.33 19.37
CA ALA A 239 -18.77 19.79 18.53
C ALA A 239 -17.83 20.76 19.29
N ASN A 240 -18.39 21.61 20.17
CA ASN A 240 -17.60 22.52 21.00
C ASN A 240 -16.79 21.77 22.06
N GLU A 241 -17.39 20.75 22.68
CA GLU A 241 -16.72 19.92 23.69
C GLU A 241 -15.61 19.07 23.07
N ILE A 242 -15.85 18.48 21.90
CA ILE A 242 -14.82 17.78 21.10
C ILE A 242 -13.67 18.74 20.81
N LYS A 243 -13.94 19.95 20.32
CA LYS A 243 -12.89 20.94 20.00
C LYS A 243 -12.10 21.36 21.24
N ARG A 244 -12.76 21.47 22.40
CA ARG A 244 -12.12 21.84 23.67
C ARG A 244 -11.13 20.78 24.13
N LEU A 245 -11.48 19.50 24.01
CA LEU A 245 -10.67 18.37 24.51
C LEU A 245 -9.68 17.81 23.49
N TYR A 246 -9.87 18.11 22.21
CA TYR A 246 -8.99 17.65 21.15
C TYR A 246 -7.51 17.95 21.39
N PRO A 247 -7.07 19.16 21.82
CA PRO A 247 -5.66 19.41 22.11
C PRO A 247 -5.12 18.52 23.24
N GLU A 248 -5.88 18.37 24.31
CA GLU A 248 -5.51 17.58 25.49
C GLU A 248 -5.34 16.09 25.15
N VAL A 249 -6.29 15.51 24.41
CA VAL A 249 -6.23 14.10 23.95
C VAL A 249 -5.11 13.87 22.94
N MET A 250 -4.82 14.86 22.10
CA MET A 250 -3.74 14.77 21.11
C MET A 250 -2.35 15.12 21.68
N GLY A 251 -2.25 15.47 22.96
CA GLY A 251 -0.99 15.88 23.60
C GLY A 251 -0.41 17.18 23.04
N LYS A 252 -1.25 18.13 22.64
CA LYS A 252 -0.89 19.42 22.07
C LYS A 252 -1.33 20.60 22.93
#